data_AF-A0AA50Q4I1-F1
#
_entry.id   AF-A0AA50Q4I1-F1
#
_cell.length_a   1.000
_cell.length_b   1.000
_cell.length_c   1.000
_cell.angle_alpha   90.00
_cell.angle_beta   90.00
_cell.angle_gamma   90.00
#
_symmetry.space_group_name_H-M   'P 1'
#
loop_
_entity.id
_entity.type
_entity.pdbx_description
1 polymer ?
#
loop_
_entity_poly.entity_id
_entity_poly.type
_entity_poly.pdbx_seq_one_letter_code
_entity_poly.pdbx_strand_id
1 'polypeptide(L)' 'MSALSDFFTQLGQDAQLMEAYQQDPEAVMRAHGLTDEEISAVMRGDMTKLKVLSGDQNYQTFILVNHGNN' A
#
# COMPACT_ATOMS: atom_id res chain seq x y z
N MET A 1 -11.22 -5.71 0.44
CA MET A 1 -10.81 -4.31 0.25
C MET A 1 -9.31 -4.26 0.45
N SER A 2 -8.54 -3.71 -0.49
CA SER A 2 -7.09 -3.58 -0.32
C SER A 2 -6.77 -2.46 0.67
N ALA A 3 -5.68 -2.60 1.42
CA ALA A 3 -5.22 -1.58 2.39
C ALA A 3 -5.05 -0.20 1.74
N LEU A 4 -4.56 -0.17 0.49
CA LEU A 4 -4.45 1.03 -0.33
C LEU A 4 -5.78 1.75 -0.56
N SER A 5 -6.86 1.01 -0.88
CA SER A 5 -8.19 1.59 -1.13
C SER A 5 -8.79 2.20 0.14
N ASP A 6 -8.62 1.51 1.26
CA ASP A 6 -9.07 1.96 2.57
C ASP A 6 -8.32 3.23 2.99
N PHE A 7 -7.00 3.25 2.79
CA PHE A 7 -6.16 4.42 3.04
C PHE A 7 -6.60 5.66 2.26
N PHE A 8 -6.81 5.56 0.95
CA PHE A 8 -7.28 6.71 0.16
C PHE A 8 -8.71 7.15 0.55
N THR A 9 -9.54 6.21 0.98
CA THR A 9 -10.89 6.49 1.48
C THR A 9 -10.83 7.27 2.80
N GLN A 10 -9.93 6.90 3.71
CA GLN A 10 -9.67 7.64 4.95
C GLN A 10 -9.01 8.99 4.67
N LEU A 11 -8.06 9.06 3.74
CA LEU A 11 -7.37 10.30 3.35
C LEU A 11 -8.32 11.37 2.81
N GLY A 12 -9.35 10.97 2.07
CA GLY A 12 -10.39 11.89 1.59
C GLY A 12 -11.41 12.32 2.66
N GLN A 13 -11.46 11.62 3.80
CA GLN A 13 -12.40 11.90 4.89
C GLN A 13 -11.74 12.59 6.09
N ASP A 14 -10.45 12.36 6.30
CA ASP A 14 -9.68 12.88 7.43
C ASP A 14 -8.70 13.98 6.97
N ALA A 15 -9.05 15.21 7.33
CA ALA A 15 -8.22 16.38 7.01
C ALA A 15 -6.85 16.33 7.70
N GLN A 16 -6.75 15.77 8.91
CA GLN A 16 -5.46 15.63 9.61
C GLN A 16 -4.58 14.61 8.90
N LEU A 17 -5.17 13.53 8.38
CA LEU A 17 -4.45 12.56 7.58
C LEU A 17 -3.94 13.20 6.28
N MET A 18 -4.74 14.05 5.64
CA MET A 18 -4.35 14.79 4.44
C MET A 18 -3.21 15.79 4.70
N GLU A 19 -3.21 16.46 5.85
CA GLU A 19 -2.11 17.34 6.26
C GLU A 19 -0.83 16.54 6.53
N ALA A 20 -0.93 15.45 7.29
CA ALA A 20 0.21 14.58 7.56
C ALA A 20 0.79 13.98 6.26
N TYR A 21 -0.07 13.56 5.33
CA TYR A 21 0.34 13.04 4.04
C TYR A 21 1.03 14.09 3.16
N GLN A 22 0.64 15.37 3.27
CA GLN A 22 1.33 16.46 2.57
C GLN A 22 2.72 16.74 3.15
N GLN A 23 2.90 16.56 4.46
CA GLN A 23 4.21 16.71 5.10
C GLN A 23 5.13 15.53 4.78
N ASP A 24 4.63 14.31 4.97
CA ASP A 24 5.42 13.10 4.83
C ASP A 24 4.57 11.91 4.35
N PRO A 25 4.32 11.82 3.02
CA PRO A 25 3.43 10.82 2.47
C PRO A 25 3.95 9.39 2.70
N GLU A 26 5.27 9.19 2.69
CA GLU A 26 5.90 7.88 2.91
C GLU A 26 5.65 7.36 4.33
N ALA A 27 5.84 8.23 5.32
CA ALA A 27 5.66 7.90 6.72
C ALA A 27 4.19 7.58 7.04
N VAL A 28 3.26 8.38 6.51
CA VAL A 28 1.82 8.16 6.70
C VAL A 28 1.37 6.85 6.08
N MET A 29 1.83 6.54 4.86
CA MET A 29 1.48 5.29 4.21
C MET A 29 2.06 4.07 4.95
N ARG A 30 3.33 4.12 5.42
CA ARG A 30 3.88 3.04 6.27
C ARG A 30 3.10 2.87 7.57
N ALA A 31 2.69 3.97 8.20
CA ALA A 31 1.92 3.93 9.44
C ALA A 31 0.54 3.27 9.25
N HIS A 32 -0.05 3.39 8.06
CA HIS A 32 -1.29 2.71 7.67
C HIS A 32 -1.09 1.27 7.19
N GLY A 33 0.13 0.74 7.25
CA GLY A 33 0.42 -0.65 6.89
C GLY A 33 0.55 -0.89 5.39
N LEU A 34 0.74 0.16 4.59
CA LEU A 34 1.06 -0.01 3.17
C LEU A 34 2.47 -0.57 3.04
N THR A 35 2.64 -1.45 2.07
CA THR A 35 3.93 -2.04 1.69
C THR A 35 4.79 -1.02 0.95
N ASP A 36 6.12 -1.20 0.99
CA ASP A 36 7.04 -0.31 0.24
C ASP A 36 6.75 -0.30 -1.27
N GLU A 37 6.17 -1.38 -1.83
CA GLU A 37 5.74 -1.42 -3.23
C GLU A 37 4.54 -0.52 -3.52
N GLU A 38 3.54 -0.51 -2.62
CA GLU A 38 2.39 0.39 -2.68
C GLU A 38 2.83 1.84 -2.53
N ILE A 39 3.67 2.11 -1.55
CA ILE A 39 4.26 3.43 -1.30
C ILE A 39 5.01 3.93 -2.53
N SER A 40 5.87 3.10 -3.10
CA SER A 40 6.65 3.45 -4.29
C SER A 40 5.74 3.70 -5.51
N ALA A 41 4.66 2.92 -5.66
CA ALA A 41 3.67 3.13 -6.71
C ALA A 41 2.93 4.47 -6.54
N VAL A 42 2.56 4.84 -5.30
CA VAL A 42 1.92 6.13 -4.99
C VAL A 42 2.88 7.28 -5.27
N MET A 43 4.12 7.20 -4.79
CA MET A 43 5.14 8.24 -4.98
C MET A 43 5.52 8.45 -6.45
N ARG A 44 5.52 7.37 -7.25
CA ARG A 44 5.76 7.46 -8.70
C ARG A 44 4.54 7.93 -9.48
N GLY A 45 3.36 8.01 -8.86
CA GLY A 45 2.10 8.27 -9.56
C GLY A 45 1.74 7.15 -10.55
N ASP A 46 2.20 5.93 -10.29
CA ASP A 46 2.03 4.80 -11.20
C ASP A 46 0.63 4.20 -11.05
N MET A 47 -0.36 4.87 -11.67
CA MET A 47 -1.78 4.50 -11.59
C MET A 47 -2.06 3.07 -12.04
N THR A 48 -1.26 2.53 -12.98
CA THR A 48 -1.39 1.14 -13.43
C THR A 48 -1.04 0.19 -12.30
N LYS A 49 0.09 0.45 -11.62
CA LYS A 49 0.55 -0.35 -10.49
C LYS A 49 -0.37 -0.21 -9.29
N LEU A 50 -0.85 1.00 -9.02
CA LEU A 50 -1.85 1.26 -7.98
C LEU A 50 -3.16 0.51 -8.24
N LYS A 51 -3.63 0.41 -9.48
CA LYS A 51 -4.84 -0.32 -9.84
C LYS A 51 -4.71 -1.82 -9.58
N VAL A 52 -3.53 -2.39 -9.84
CA VAL A 52 -3.19 -3.78 -9.49
C VAL A 52 -3.20 -3.91 -7.97
N LEU A 53 -2.37 -3.14 -7.26
CA LEU A 53 -2.24 -3.25 -5.80
C LEU A 53 -3.55 -2.96 -5.02
N SER A 54 -4.41 -2.06 -5.53
CA SER A 54 -5.68 -1.68 -4.91
C SER A 54 -6.81 -2.71 -5.01
N GLY A 55 -6.62 -3.83 -5.72
CA GLY A 55 -7.69 -4.84 -5.74
C GLY A 55 -7.74 -5.76 -6.95
N ASP A 56 -6.70 -5.81 -7.77
CA ASP A 56 -6.59 -6.86 -8.78
C ASP A 56 -5.31 -7.64 -8.48
N GLN A 57 -5.43 -8.96 -8.36
CA GLN A 57 -4.36 -9.90 -8.00
C GLN A 57 -4.26 -10.22 -6.50
N ASN A 58 -5.13 -11.14 -6.12
CA ASN A 58 -4.81 -12.42 -5.48
C ASN A 58 -3.32 -12.85 -5.53
N TYR A 59 -2.39 -12.08 -4.95
CA TYR A 59 -1.00 -12.51 -4.73
C TYR A 59 -0.92 -13.30 -3.43
N GLN A 60 -1.64 -14.43 -3.39
CA GLN A 60 -1.24 -15.57 -2.58
C GLN A 60 -0.06 -16.28 -3.26
N THR A 61 1.07 -15.59 -3.42
CA THR A 61 2.33 -16.23 -3.82
C THR A 61 3.31 -16.11 -2.67
N PHE A 62 2.99 -16.82 -1.59
CA PHE A 62 4.00 -17.28 -0.64
C PHE A 62 4.82 -18.39 -1.33
N ILE A 63 5.75 -18.00 -2.20
CA ILE A 63 6.87 -18.83 -2.66
C ILE A 63 8.10 -18.23 -1.98
N LEU A 64 8.96 -18.92 -1.25
CA LEU A 64 9.12 -20.30 -0.79
C LEU A 64 10.34 -20.23 0.14
N VAL A 65 10.32 -20.78 1.36
CA VAL A 65 11.58 -21.17 2.03
C VAL A 65 11.43 -22.57 2.61
N ASN A 66 11.83 -23.54 1.78
CA ASN A 66 12.64 -24.71 2.10
C ASN A 66 12.64 -25.19 3.57
N HIS A 67 11.97 -26.32 3.83
CA HIS A 67 12.42 -27.25 4.86
C HIS A 67 12.65 -28.62 4.21
N GLY A 68 13.80 -28.78 3.56
CA GLY A 68 14.48 -30.06 3.63
C GLY A 68 14.87 -30.31 5.08
N ASN A 69 14.42 -31.43 5.65
CA ASN A 69 15.21 -32.36 6.49
C ASN A 69 14.30 -33.25 7.37
N ASN A 70 14.04 -34.49 6.91
CA ASN A 70 14.34 -35.78 7.60
C ASN A 70 13.64 -36.93 6.89
#